data_AF-A0A2N6NIT1-F1
#
_entry.id   AF-A0A2N6NIT1-F1
#
_cell.length_a   1.000
_cell.length_b   1.000
_cell.length_c   1.000
_cell.angle_alpha   90.00
_cell.angle_beta   90.00
_cell.angle_gamma   90.00
#
_symmetry.space_group_name_H-M   'P 1'
#
loop_
_entity.id
_entity.type
_entity.pdbx_description
1 polymer ?
#
loop_
_entity_poly.entity_id
_entity_poly.type
_entity_poly.pdbx_seq_one_letter_code
_entity_poly.pdbx_strand_id
1 'polypeptide(L)'
;MDPEKKVVLEQDEFVNEPAQPTSEAAKKLAAIAETAEAEIKNPLVGIPREDLFARVTAFQQEKGLPEDILPLLKKGALVAQSPAGFEELGDLDEDDKEALRREVTHRWSHPWSLYFTIGLNSIAAAIQGWDQTGSNGANLGFPEALGIPDFKPACGPDETMGLCAKNAWIVGFVNAMPYITICLL
;
A
#
# COMPACT_ATOMS: atom_id res chain seq x y z
N MET A 1 -63.61 15.82 -5.99
CA MET A 1 -64.07 15.61 -7.37
C MET A 1 -64.19 16.98 -8.01
N ASP A 2 -63.46 17.37 -9.04
CA ASP A 2 -62.58 16.66 -9.97
C ASP A 2 -61.92 17.74 -10.88
N PRO A 3 -61.19 17.45 -11.97
CA PRO A 3 -59.77 17.75 -12.12
C PRO A 3 -59.42 18.71 -13.29
N GLU A 4 -58.12 18.86 -13.58
CA GLU A 4 -57.49 19.32 -14.84
C GLU A 4 -57.75 20.75 -15.40
N LYS A 5 -56.70 21.59 -15.45
CA LYS A 5 -55.97 21.88 -16.72
C LYS A 5 -54.72 22.76 -16.53
N LYS A 6 -53.66 22.31 -17.21
CA LYS A 6 -52.28 22.81 -17.33
C LYS A 6 -52.15 24.13 -18.09
N VAL A 7 -51.08 24.88 -17.82
CA VAL A 7 -50.23 25.51 -18.85
C VAL A 7 -48.76 25.40 -18.40
N VAL A 8 -47.90 24.93 -19.31
CA VAL A 8 -46.44 24.78 -19.22
C VAL A 8 -45.79 25.91 -20.03
N LEU A 9 -44.48 26.12 -19.81
CA LEU A 9 -43.43 26.83 -20.58
C LEU A 9 -42.91 28.04 -19.79
N GLU A 10 -41.61 28.26 -19.53
CA GLU A 10 -40.37 27.81 -20.19
C GLU A 10 -39.19 27.85 -19.18
N GLN A 11 -38.06 27.26 -19.56
CA GLN A 11 -36.82 27.09 -18.79
C GLN A 11 -36.13 28.43 -18.47
N ASP A 12 -35.48 28.51 -17.30
CA ASP A 12 -34.23 29.27 -17.19
C ASP A 12 -33.25 28.51 -16.29
N GLU A 13 -32.09 28.30 -16.89
CA GLU A 13 -30.92 27.56 -16.44
C GLU A 13 -30.16 28.41 -15.40
N PHE A 14 -29.98 27.91 -14.18
CA PHE A 14 -28.85 28.34 -13.35
C PHE A 14 -28.22 27.11 -12.71
N VAL A 15 -27.19 26.64 -13.40
CA VAL A 15 -26.17 25.72 -12.92
C VAL A 15 -25.67 26.22 -11.57
N ASN A 16 -25.92 25.47 -10.50
CA ASN A 16 -25.31 25.74 -9.21
C ASN A 16 -23.90 25.13 -9.24
N GLU A 17 -22.89 25.94 -9.55
CA GLU A 17 -21.48 25.58 -9.36
C GLU A 17 -21.26 25.09 -7.92
N PRO A 18 -20.50 24.00 -7.70
CA PRO A 18 -20.17 23.58 -6.35
C PRO A 18 -19.36 24.68 -5.65
N ALA A 19 -19.81 25.07 -4.47
CA ALA A 19 -19.20 26.13 -3.67
C ALA A 19 -17.69 25.92 -3.49
N GLN A 20 -16.89 26.93 -3.84
CA GLN A 20 -15.44 26.86 -3.71
C GLN A 20 -15.01 26.82 -2.24
N PRO A 21 -14.14 25.86 -1.83
CA PRO A 21 -13.71 25.74 -0.44
C PRO A 21 -12.84 26.93 -0.02
N THR A 22 -13.30 27.67 0.99
CA THR A 22 -12.72 28.94 1.47
C THR A 22 -11.53 28.77 2.44
N SER A 23 -11.16 27.54 2.78
CA SER A 23 -10.04 27.23 3.68
C SER A 23 -8.92 26.49 2.96
N GLU A 24 -7.66 26.86 3.25
CA GLU A 24 -6.48 26.17 2.71
C GLU A 24 -6.46 24.67 3.11
N ALA A 25 -7.01 24.34 4.29
CA ALA A 25 -7.20 22.95 4.71
C ALA A 25 -8.29 22.24 3.91
N ALA A 26 -9.36 22.94 3.53
CA ALA A 26 -10.42 22.39 2.68
C ALA A 26 -9.94 22.21 1.22
N LYS A 27 -9.05 23.09 0.74
CA LYS A 27 -8.36 22.89 -0.56
C LYS A 27 -7.40 21.70 -0.51
N LYS A 28 -6.65 21.50 0.58
CA LYS A 28 -5.80 20.32 0.77
C LYS A 28 -6.61 19.04 0.90
N LEU A 29 -7.73 19.06 1.63
CA LEU A 29 -8.60 17.89 1.77
C LEU A 29 -9.34 17.56 0.46
N ALA A 30 -9.77 18.58 -0.30
CA ALA A 30 -10.32 18.40 -1.64
C ALA A 30 -9.27 17.88 -2.63
N ALA A 31 -8.04 18.38 -2.58
CA ALA A 31 -6.94 17.87 -3.40
C ALA A 31 -6.54 16.44 -3.01
N ILE A 32 -6.57 16.09 -1.72
CA ILE A 32 -6.36 14.72 -1.21
C ILE A 32 -7.53 13.82 -1.62
N ALA A 33 -8.77 14.31 -1.62
CA ALA A 33 -9.93 13.59 -2.11
C ALA A 33 -9.87 13.38 -3.63
N GLU A 34 -9.43 14.38 -4.40
CA GLU A 34 -9.20 14.28 -5.85
C GLU A 34 -8.08 13.29 -6.18
N THR A 35 -7.03 13.21 -5.33
CA THR A 35 -5.97 12.20 -5.48
C THR A 35 -6.36 10.82 -4.96
N ALA A 36 -7.27 10.72 -3.99
CA ALA A 36 -7.83 9.46 -3.50
C ALA A 36 -8.90 8.88 -4.45
N GLU A 37 -9.54 9.74 -5.25
CA GLU A 37 -10.49 9.40 -6.33
C GLU A 37 -9.86 9.44 -7.73
N ALA A 38 -8.54 9.32 -7.83
CA ALA A 38 -7.96 8.66 -8.99
C ALA A 38 -8.39 7.18 -8.91
N GLU A 39 -9.68 6.94 -9.18
CA GLU A 39 -10.26 5.62 -9.41
C GLU A 39 -9.24 4.88 -10.25
N ILE A 40 -8.73 3.76 -9.73
CA ILE A 40 -7.78 2.90 -10.45
C ILE A 40 -8.56 2.34 -11.64
N LYS A 41 -8.70 3.14 -12.69
CA LYS A 41 -9.38 2.80 -13.92
C LYS A 41 -8.48 1.81 -14.60
N ASN A 42 -9.00 0.61 -14.80
CA ASN A 42 -8.28 -0.45 -15.45
C ASN A 42 -7.72 0.04 -16.80
N PRO A 43 -6.39 0.12 -16.97
CA PRO A 43 -5.74 0.77 -18.11
C PRO A 43 -5.95 0.01 -19.43
N LEU A 44 -6.47 -1.22 -19.36
CA LEU A 44 -6.76 -2.05 -20.53
C LEU A 44 -8.18 -1.82 -21.05
N VAL A 45 -9.06 -1.16 -20.30
CA VAL A 45 -10.45 -0.90 -20.70
C VAL A 45 -10.49 0.02 -21.92
N GLY A 46 -11.31 -0.35 -22.91
CA GLY A 46 -11.50 0.45 -24.13
C GLY A 46 -10.43 0.28 -25.20
N ILE A 47 -9.36 -0.48 -24.95
CA ILE A 47 -8.37 -0.83 -25.98
C ILE A 47 -9.00 -1.87 -26.93
N PRO A 48 -9.02 -1.62 -28.25
CA PRO A 48 -9.48 -2.60 -29.23
C PRO A 48 -8.69 -3.90 -29.12
N ARG A 49 -9.35 -5.02 -29.35
CA ARG A 49 -8.78 -6.36 -29.18
C ARG A 49 -7.50 -6.60 -29.98
N GLU A 50 -7.45 -6.13 -31.23
CA GLU A 50 -6.28 -6.25 -32.09
C GLU A 50 -5.08 -5.47 -31.53
N ASP A 51 -5.32 -4.24 -31.07
CA ASP A 51 -4.31 -3.41 -30.43
C ASP A 51 -3.81 -4.01 -29.11
N LEU A 52 -4.72 -4.60 -28.32
CA LEU A 52 -4.37 -5.30 -27.08
C LEU A 52 -3.44 -6.47 -27.36
N PHE A 53 -3.74 -7.29 -28.37
CA PHE A 53 -2.88 -8.42 -28.75
C PHE A 53 -1.56 -8.00 -29.37
N ALA A 54 -1.53 -6.91 -30.15
CA ALA A 54 -0.30 -6.33 -30.65
C ALA A 54 0.60 -5.87 -29.49
N ARG A 55 0.04 -5.18 -28.50
CA ARG A 55 0.74 -4.74 -27.28
C ARG A 55 1.27 -5.92 -26.47
N VAL A 56 0.47 -6.98 -26.29
CA VAL A 56 0.91 -8.21 -25.60
C VAL A 56 2.06 -8.89 -26.34
N THR A 57 1.98 -8.95 -27.67
CA THR A 57 3.06 -9.54 -28.50
C THR A 57 4.33 -8.72 -28.41
N ALA A 58 4.23 -7.39 -28.49
CA ALA A 58 5.37 -6.50 -28.29
C ALA A 58 5.98 -6.65 -26.88
N PHE A 59 5.14 -6.77 -25.85
CA PHE A 59 5.59 -7.02 -24.47
C PHE A 59 6.35 -8.34 -24.33
N GLN A 60 5.83 -9.42 -24.92
CA GLN A 60 6.48 -10.74 -24.93
C GLN A 60 7.88 -10.67 -25.57
N GLN A 61 8.00 -9.98 -26.72
CA GLN A 61 9.26 -9.79 -27.42
C GLN A 61 10.24 -8.91 -26.64
N GLU A 62 9.76 -7.78 -26.10
CA GLU A 62 10.58 -6.84 -25.32
C GLU A 62 11.17 -7.50 -24.07
N LYS A 63 10.37 -8.33 -23.39
CA LYS A 63 10.80 -9.05 -22.18
C LYS A 63 11.51 -10.37 -22.46
N GLY A 64 11.66 -10.76 -23.73
CA GLY A 64 12.31 -12.01 -24.12
C GLY A 64 11.62 -13.25 -23.55
N LEU A 65 10.28 -13.21 -23.39
CA LEU A 65 9.53 -14.34 -22.85
C LEU A 65 9.41 -15.46 -23.90
N PRO A 66 9.33 -16.73 -23.49
CA PRO A 66 9.15 -17.86 -24.42
C PRO A 66 7.91 -17.72 -25.34
N GLU A 67 7.96 -18.25 -26.56
CA GLU A 67 6.85 -18.12 -27.52
C GLU A 67 5.58 -18.87 -27.08
N ASP A 68 5.73 -19.97 -26.35
CA ASP A 68 4.63 -20.80 -25.84
C ASP A 68 3.78 -20.09 -24.77
N ILE A 69 4.29 -19.02 -24.15
CA ILE A 69 3.52 -18.24 -23.18
C ILE A 69 2.64 -17.16 -23.83
N LEU A 70 2.87 -16.84 -25.11
CA LEU A 70 2.13 -15.78 -25.80
C LEU A 70 0.61 -15.99 -25.82
N PRO A 71 0.08 -17.21 -26.05
CA PRO A 71 -1.36 -17.47 -25.96
C PRO A 71 -1.92 -17.20 -24.56
N LEU A 72 -1.19 -17.60 -23.50
CA LEU A 72 -1.59 -17.36 -22.11
C LEU A 72 -1.60 -15.87 -21.77
N LEU A 73 -0.61 -15.11 -22.24
CA LEU A 73 -0.57 -13.66 -22.05
C LEU A 73 -1.75 -12.96 -22.75
N LYS A 74 -2.16 -13.44 -23.93
CA LYS A 74 -3.32 -12.90 -24.65
C LYS A 74 -4.63 -13.18 -23.90
N LYS A 75 -4.82 -14.42 -23.43
CA LYS A 75 -5.96 -14.79 -22.57
C LYS A 75 -5.99 -13.95 -21.29
N GLY A 76 -4.85 -13.84 -20.60
CA GLY A 76 -4.70 -13.04 -19.40
C GLY A 76 -4.99 -11.56 -19.62
N ALA A 77 -4.60 -10.98 -20.76
CA ALA A 77 -4.92 -9.61 -21.10
C ALA A 77 -6.43 -9.37 -21.31
N LEU A 78 -7.16 -10.34 -21.87
CA LEU A 78 -8.62 -10.27 -22.00
C LEU A 78 -9.32 -10.35 -20.64
N VAL A 79 -8.90 -11.29 -19.78
CA VAL A 79 -9.41 -11.41 -18.40
C VAL A 79 -9.11 -10.14 -17.61
N ALA A 80 -7.89 -9.59 -17.75
CA ALA A 80 -7.50 -8.35 -17.10
C ALA A 80 -8.32 -7.16 -17.62
N GLN A 81 -8.73 -7.13 -18.89
CA GLN A 81 -9.59 -6.07 -19.45
C GLN A 81 -11.01 -6.10 -18.86
N SER A 82 -11.57 -7.29 -18.62
CA SER A 82 -12.90 -7.47 -18.01
C SER A 82 -12.91 -8.59 -16.96
N PRO A 83 -12.46 -8.32 -15.72
CA PRO A 83 -12.35 -9.36 -14.69
C PRO A 83 -13.69 -9.98 -14.28
N ALA A 84 -14.78 -9.22 -14.36
CA ALA A 84 -16.12 -9.69 -14.02
C ALA A 84 -16.80 -10.45 -15.16
N GLY A 85 -16.36 -10.26 -16.41
CA GLY A 85 -16.97 -10.82 -17.62
C GLY A 85 -16.26 -12.06 -18.17
N PHE A 86 -15.38 -12.71 -17.39
CA PHE A 86 -14.54 -13.80 -17.89
C PHE A 86 -15.36 -15.00 -18.42
N GLU A 87 -16.55 -15.26 -17.87
CA GLU A 87 -17.44 -16.37 -18.31
C GLU A 87 -17.92 -16.20 -19.76
N GLU A 88 -18.02 -14.94 -20.25
CA GLU A 88 -18.49 -14.58 -21.59
C GLU A 88 -17.38 -14.60 -22.64
N LEU A 89 -16.11 -14.72 -22.22
CA LEU A 89 -14.97 -14.75 -23.13
C LEU A 89 -14.87 -16.11 -23.81
N GLY A 90 -15.20 -16.17 -25.10
CA GLY A 90 -15.07 -17.39 -25.92
C GLY A 90 -13.62 -17.84 -26.18
N ASP A 91 -12.63 -17.03 -25.80
CA ASP A 91 -11.20 -17.34 -25.92
C ASP A 91 -10.64 -18.16 -24.76
N LEU A 92 -11.40 -18.23 -23.66
CA LEU A 92 -11.06 -19.05 -22.51
C LEU A 92 -11.68 -20.43 -22.71
N ASP A 93 -10.88 -21.46 -22.47
CA ASP A 93 -11.40 -22.82 -22.37
C ASP A 93 -12.09 -23.01 -21.01
N GLU A 94 -12.80 -24.13 -20.84
CA GLU A 94 -13.51 -24.40 -19.58
C GLU A 94 -12.55 -24.63 -18.41
N ASP A 95 -11.32 -25.09 -18.67
CA ASP A 95 -10.30 -25.25 -17.65
C ASP A 95 -9.84 -23.89 -17.11
N ASP A 96 -9.62 -22.90 -18.00
CA ASP A 96 -9.33 -21.51 -17.62
C ASP A 96 -10.46 -20.90 -16.78
N LYS A 97 -11.71 -21.08 -17.21
CA LYS A 97 -12.88 -20.52 -16.50
C LYS A 97 -13.06 -21.15 -15.13
N GLU A 98 -12.86 -22.47 -15.01
CA GLU A 98 -12.93 -23.15 -13.71
C GLU A 98 -11.83 -22.67 -12.77
N ALA A 99 -10.62 -22.44 -13.28
CA ALA A 99 -9.55 -21.84 -12.48
C ALA A 99 -9.93 -20.45 -11.94
N LEU A 100 -10.45 -19.56 -12.80
CA LEU A 100 -10.90 -18.22 -12.41
C LEU A 100 -12.08 -18.26 -11.45
N ARG A 101 -13.03 -19.17 -11.65
CA ARG A 101 -14.17 -19.39 -10.73
C ARG A 101 -13.69 -19.89 -9.37
N ARG A 102 -12.67 -20.74 -9.34
CA ARG A 102 -12.05 -21.21 -8.11
C ARG A 102 -11.37 -20.09 -7.34
N GLU A 103 -10.69 -19.17 -8.01
CA GLU A 103 -10.09 -18.00 -7.36
C GLU A 103 -11.13 -17.15 -6.61
N VAL A 104 -12.30 -16.93 -7.22
CA VAL A 104 -13.40 -16.17 -6.60
C VAL A 104 -14.03 -16.94 -5.43
N THR A 105 -14.34 -18.22 -5.63
CA THR A 105 -15.02 -19.04 -4.61
C THR A 105 -14.11 -19.42 -3.45
N HIS A 106 -12.80 -19.54 -3.69
CA HIS A 106 -11.79 -19.95 -2.72
C HIS A 106 -10.71 -18.87 -2.54
N ARG A 107 -11.14 -17.61 -2.32
CA ARG A 107 -10.26 -16.43 -2.16
C ARG A 107 -9.12 -16.57 -1.13
N TRP A 108 -9.18 -17.55 -0.23
CA TRP A 108 -8.16 -17.81 0.80
C TRP A 108 -7.43 -19.15 0.60
N SER A 109 -7.61 -19.82 -0.53
CA SER A 109 -6.94 -21.08 -0.84
C SER A 109 -5.56 -20.82 -1.43
N HIS A 110 -4.62 -20.37 -0.61
CA HIS A 110 -3.22 -20.14 -0.99
C HIS A 110 -2.29 -21.24 -0.46
N PRO A 111 -1.08 -21.40 -1.02
CA PRO A 111 -0.07 -22.31 -0.48
C PRO A 111 0.26 -22.01 0.99
N TRP A 112 0.41 -23.05 1.81
CA TRP A 112 0.75 -22.90 3.22
C TRP A 112 2.05 -22.10 3.45
N SER A 113 3.00 -22.19 2.53
CA SER A 113 4.26 -21.42 2.56
C SER A 113 4.05 -19.91 2.57
N LEU A 114 2.99 -19.40 1.92
CA LEU A 114 2.64 -17.97 1.95
C LEU A 114 2.23 -17.56 3.36
N TYR A 115 1.32 -18.31 3.98
CA TYR A 115 0.86 -18.05 5.35
C TYR A 115 1.99 -18.13 6.35
N PHE A 116 2.87 -19.10 6.19
CA PHE A 116 4.06 -19.23 7.02
C PHE A 116 4.99 -18.02 6.91
N THR A 117 5.25 -17.56 5.68
CA THR A 117 6.08 -16.37 5.44
C THR A 117 5.47 -15.11 6.05
N ILE A 118 4.15 -14.92 5.90
CA ILE A 118 3.43 -13.81 6.55
C ILE A 118 3.57 -13.89 8.07
N GLY A 119 3.42 -15.08 8.65
CA GLY A 119 3.57 -15.31 10.08
C GLY A 119 4.98 -14.98 10.59
N LEU A 120 6.01 -15.47 9.90
CA LEU A 120 7.41 -15.16 10.23
C LEU A 120 7.72 -13.67 10.15
N ASN A 121 7.29 -12.99 9.08
CA ASN A 121 7.47 -11.55 8.93
C ASN A 121 6.74 -10.77 10.03
N SER A 122 5.55 -11.23 10.44
CA SER A 122 4.78 -10.62 11.51
C SER A 122 5.46 -10.78 12.88
N ILE A 123 6.05 -11.96 13.15
CA ILE A 123 6.83 -12.20 14.37
C ILE A 123 8.08 -11.30 14.38
N ALA A 124 8.79 -11.21 13.26
CA ALA A 124 9.96 -10.34 13.13
C ALA A 124 9.61 -8.86 13.41
N ALA A 125 8.48 -8.38 12.86
CA ALA A 125 7.98 -7.03 13.13
C ALA A 125 7.60 -6.83 14.61
N ALA A 126 7.01 -7.85 15.25
CA ALA A 126 6.68 -7.79 16.67
C ALA A 126 7.93 -7.72 17.56
N ILE A 127 8.97 -8.51 17.25
CA ILE A 127 10.26 -8.48 17.95
C ILE A 127 10.90 -7.10 17.79
N GLN A 128 10.89 -6.52 16.58
CA GLN A 128 11.41 -5.17 16.35
C GLN A 128 10.74 -4.12 17.24
N GLY A 129 9.40 -4.18 17.38
CA GLY A 129 8.66 -3.27 18.26
C GLY A 129 8.94 -3.51 19.75
N TRP A 130 9.07 -4.78 20.14
CA TRP A 130 9.44 -5.17 21.50
C TRP A 130 10.82 -4.61 21.88
N ASP A 131 11.83 -4.80 21.02
CA ASP A 131 13.20 -4.39 21.28
C ASP A 131 13.32 -2.88 21.43
N GLN A 132 12.64 -2.11 20.57
CA GLN A 132 12.61 -0.65 20.67
C GLN A 132 11.98 -0.19 22.00
N THR A 133 10.84 -0.78 22.38
CA THR A 133 10.13 -0.42 23.61
C THR A 133 10.92 -0.84 24.85
N GLY A 134 11.55 -2.02 24.80
CA GLY A 134 12.40 -2.54 25.85
C GLY A 134 13.63 -1.66 26.09
N SER A 135 14.33 -1.24 25.03
CA SER A 135 15.50 -0.35 25.13
C SER A 135 15.11 1.01 25.71
N ASN A 136 13.97 1.58 25.27
CA ASN A 136 13.44 2.82 25.82
C ASN A 136 13.12 2.70 27.31
N GLY A 137 12.53 1.58 27.74
CA GLY A 137 12.28 1.31 29.16
C GLY A 137 13.58 1.16 29.96
N ALA A 138 14.57 0.46 29.41
CA ALA A 138 15.85 0.25 30.07
C ALA A 138 16.63 1.56 30.27
N ASN A 139 16.57 2.49 29.32
CA ASN A 139 17.22 3.81 29.40
C ASN A 139 16.84 4.60 30.65
N LEU A 140 15.70 4.30 31.29
CA LEU A 140 15.28 4.94 32.54
C LEU A 140 16.11 4.54 33.76
N GLY A 141 16.84 3.41 33.72
CA GLY A 141 17.48 2.85 34.91
C GLY A 141 18.88 2.28 34.70
N PHE A 142 19.18 1.72 33.52
CA PHE A 142 20.51 1.14 33.31
C PHE A 142 21.65 2.17 33.37
N PRO A 143 21.49 3.44 32.92
CA PRO A 143 22.60 4.39 32.99
C PRO A 143 23.08 4.62 34.43
N GLU A 144 22.15 4.74 35.38
CA GLU A 144 22.47 4.85 36.80
C GLU A 144 23.03 3.54 37.37
N ALA A 145 22.39 2.40 37.07
CA ALA A 145 22.80 1.10 37.58
C ALA A 145 24.22 0.67 37.13
N LEU A 146 24.64 1.11 35.95
CA LEU A 146 25.98 0.85 35.39
C LEU A 146 27.00 1.96 35.70
N GLY A 147 26.63 2.96 36.51
CA GLY A 147 27.52 4.05 36.91
C GLY A 147 27.88 5.02 35.77
N ILE A 148 27.02 5.12 34.76
CA ILE A 148 27.15 6.01 33.61
C ILE A 148 25.91 6.94 33.46
N PRO A 149 25.50 7.67 34.51
CA PRO A 149 24.33 8.55 34.41
C PRO A 149 24.57 9.65 33.36
N ASP A 150 23.57 9.92 32.52
CA ASP A 150 23.57 10.92 31.46
C ASP A 150 22.52 12.02 31.67
N PHE A 151 22.03 12.15 32.91
CA PHE A 151 21.00 13.12 33.31
C PHE A 151 21.41 13.93 34.55
N LYS A 152 20.79 15.10 34.72
CA LYS A 152 21.01 15.97 35.90
C LYS A 152 20.23 15.49 37.12
N PRO A 153 20.76 15.68 38.34
CA PRO A 153 22.08 16.26 38.67
C PRO A 153 23.22 15.23 38.69
N ALA A 154 22.96 13.95 38.38
CA ALA A 154 23.87 12.84 38.61
C ALA A 154 25.18 12.93 37.79
N CYS A 155 25.12 13.46 36.56
CA CYS A 155 26.28 13.58 35.67
C CYS A 155 27.00 14.94 35.74
N GLY A 156 26.42 15.95 36.41
CA GLY A 156 26.92 17.33 36.46
C GLY A 156 25.83 18.39 36.22
N PRO A 157 26.19 19.70 36.20
CA PRO A 157 25.25 20.80 36.03
C PRO A 157 24.82 21.05 34.57
N ASP A 158 25.55 20.51 33.60
CA ASP A 158 25.30 20.65 32.16
C ASP A 158 25.19 19.26 31.50
N GLU A 159 24.12 19.05 30.73
CA GLU A 159 23.81 17.79 30.03
C GLU A 159 24.66 17.62 28.77
N THR A 160 25.16 18.71 28.22
CA THR A 160 25.80 18.74 26.90
C THR A 160 27.32 18.74 26.96
N MET A 161 27.89 18.80 28.16
CA MET A 161 29.33 18.99 28.36
C MET A 161 29.87 18.02 29.42
N GLY A 162 31.20 17.79 29.39
CA GLY A 162 31.91 17.04 30.42
C GLY A 162 31.47 15.57 30.52
N LEU A 163 31.23 15.10 31.75
CA LEU A 163 30.88 13.71 32.05
C LEU A 163 29.53 13.32 31.43
N CYS A 164 28.57 14.24 31.42
CA CYS A 164 27.22 13.98 30.89
C CYS A 164 27.25 13.69 29.38
N ALA A 165 27.96 14.52 28.62
CA ALA A 165 28.15 14.32 27.18
C ALA A 165 28.81 12.97 26.88
N LYS A 166 29.87 12.63 27.63
CA LYS A 166 30.56 11.34 27.46
C LYS A 166 29.61 10.16 27.72
N ASN A 167 28.84 10.21 28.80
CA ASN A 167 27.92 9.13 29.16
C ASN A 167 26.76 9.01 28.16
N ALA A 168 26.24 10.13 27.66
CA ALA A 168 25.23 10.15 26.61
C ALA A 168 25.71 9.45 25.32
N TRP A 169 26.98 9.63 24.93
CA TRP A 169 27.57 8.88 23.80
C TRP A 169 27.66 7.38 24.07
N ILE A 170 27.97 6.97 25.31
CA ILE A 170 28.02 5.55 25.70
C ILE A 170 26.61 4.95 25.65
N VAL A 171 25.62 5.62 26.25
CA VAL A 171 24.21 5.20 26.23
C VAL A 171 23.68 5.14 24.79
N GLY A 172 23.96 6.15 23.97
CA GLY A 172 23.59 6.16 22.56
C GLY A 172 24.22 5.01 21.77
N PHE A 173 25.50 4.72 22.03
CA PHE A 173 26.19 3.58 21.40
C PHE A 173 25.56 2.25 21.78
N VAL A 174 25.24 2.04 23.07
CA VAL A 174 24.55 0.82 23.55
C VAL A 174 23.20 0.63 22.85
N ASN A 175 22.39 1.68 22.75
CA ASN A 175 21.11 1.63 22.03
C ASN A 175 21.28 1.39 20.53
N ALA A 176 22.39 1.84 19.93
CA ALA A 176 22.67 1.67 18.51
C ALA A 176 23.28 0.29 18.16
N MET A 177 23.78 -0.47 19.14
CA MET A 177 24.43 -1.77 18.93
C MET A 177 23.62 -2.78 18.12
N PRO A 178 22.31 -2.97 18.35
CA PRO A 178 21.53 -3.91 17.55
C PRO A 178 21.55 -3.55 16.06
N TYR A 179 21.40 -2.27 15.73
CA TYR A 179 21.41 -1.77 14.34
C TYR A 179 22.79 -1.89 13.70
N ILE A 180 23.86 -1.59 14.44
CA ILE A 180 25.25 -1.74 13.97
C ILE A 180 25.55 -3.22 13.70
N THR A 181 25.09 -4.12 14.57
CA THR A 181 25.30 -5.57 14.42
C THR A 181 24.57 -6.11 13.18
N ILE A 182 23.32 -5.67 12.95
CA ILE A 182 22.55 -6.03 11.74
C ILE A 182 23.24 -5.51 10.46
N CYS A 183 23.89 -4.35 10.51
CA CYS A 183 24.62 -3.82 9.36
C CYS A 183 25.89 -4.62 9.00
N LEU A 184 26.49 -5.32 9.97
CA LEU A 184 27.76 -6.03 9.80
C LEU A 184 27.60 -7.52 9.45
N LEU A 185 26.41 -8.08 9.64
CA LEU A 185 26.06 -9.47 9.35
C LEU A 185 25.29 -9.57 8.03
#